data_AF-C5B661-F1
#
_entry.id   AF-C5B661-F1
#
_cell.length_a   1.000
_cell.length_b   1.000
_cell.length_c   1.000
_cell.angle_alpha   90.00
_cell.angle_beta   90.00
_cell.angle_gamma   90.00
#
_symmetry.space_group_name_H-M   'P 1'
#
loop_
_entity.id
_entity.type
_entity.pdbx_description
1 polymer ?
#
loop_
_entity_poly.entity_id
_entity_poly.type
_entity_poly.pdbx_seq_one_letter_code
_entity_poly.pdbx_strand_id
1 'polypeptide(L)'
;MPAAVLRQHLAAGEGYAAISRRYDVGENAVRYRCRRLGLRELVNGKAPGEAALRMALSHSDIPLKQIARAFGIEAGTLTRACRSYGIPTDERGREQLRDAR
;
A
#
# COMPACT_ATOMS: atom_id res chain seq x y z
N MET A 1 -22.90 0.50 -7.52
CA MET A 1 -22.69 1.96 -7.52
C MET A 1 -22.23 2.46 -8.88
N PRO A 2 -22.95 3.40 -9.51
CA PRO A 2 -22.55 4.05 -10.77
C PRO A 2 -21.24 4.85 -10.64
N ALA A 3 -20.51 5.02 -11.75
CA ALA A 3 -19.23 5.75 -11.75
C ALA A 3 -19.40 7.26 -11.46
N ALA A 4 -20.50 7.87 -11.93
CA ALA A 4 -20.80 9.28 -11.69
C ALA A 4 -21.00 9.58 -10.19
N VAL A 5 -21.72 8.70 -9.48
CA VAL A 5 -21.93 8.80 -8.03
C VAL A 5 -20.61 8.74 -7.26
N LEU A 6 -19.73 7.79 -7.61
CA LEU A 6 -18.40 7.71 -7.02
C LEU A 6 -17.58 8.99 -7.23
N ARG A 7 -17.60 9.55 -8.44
CA ARG A 7 -16.90 10.83 -8.73
C ARG A 7 -17.43 11.96 -7.88
N GLN A 8 -18.74 12.08 -7.73
CA GLN A 8 -19.36 13.14 -6.94
C GLN A 8 -18.94 13.07 -5.47
N HIS A 9 -18.97 11.88 -4.84
CA HIS A 9 -18.53 11.74 -3.45
C HIS A 9 -17.04 12.03 -3.25
N LEU A 10 -16.19 11.55 -4.16
CA LEU A 10 -14.76 11.81 -4.07
C LEU A 10 -14.43 13.29 -4.30
N ALA A 11 -15.12 13.95 -5.22
CA ALA A 11 -15.00 15.40 -5.44
C ALA A 11 -15.48 16.21 -4.23
N ALA A 12 -16.46 15.71 -3.48
CA ALA A 12 -16.89 16.27 -2.21
C ALA A 12 -15.94 15.95 -1.02
N GLY A 13 -14.83 15.25 -1.27
CA GLY A 13 -13.86 14.88 -0.23
C GLY A 13 -14.29 13.71 0.67
N GLU A 14 -15.36 12.99 0.34
CA GLU A 14 -15.79 11.84 1.14
C GLU A 14 -14.79 10.68 1.04
N GLY A 15 -14.37 10.16 2.20
CA GLY A 15 -13.51 8.99 2.28
C GLY A 15 -14.25 7.68 1.95
N TYR A 16 -13.50 6.64 1.59
CA TYR A 16 -14.08 5.34 1.21
C TYR A 16 -14.96 4.71 2.30
N ALA A 17 -14.62 4.89 3.58
CA ALA A 17 -15.41 4.41 4.71
C ALA A 17 -16.78 5.11 4.83
N ALA A 18 -16.87 6.40 4.45
CA ALA A 18 -18.14 7.13 4.44
C ALA A 18 -19.04 6.62 3.29
N ILE A 19 -18.46 6.48 2.10
CA ILE A 19 -19.14 5.94 0.92
C ILE A 19 -19.61 4.49 1.17
N SER A 20 -18.76 3.68 1.81
CA SER A 20 -19.06 2.30 2.20
C SER A 20 -20.31 2.22 3.07
N ARG A 21 -20.38 3.01 4.16
CA ARG A 21 -21.55 3.07 5.06
C ARG A 21 -22.81 3.60 4.38
N ARG A 22 -22.67 4.64 3.56
CA ARG A 22 -23.82 5.28 2.87
C ARG A 22 -24.52 4.34 1.90
N TYR A 23 -23.76 3.46 1.25
CA TYR A 23 -24.27 2.58 0.19
C TYR A 23 -24.31 1.11 0.56
N ASP A 24 -24.05 0.77 1.83
CA ASP A 24 -24.00 -0.60 2.35
C ASP A 24 -23.14 -1.54 1.47
N VAL A 25 -21.92 -1.08 1.15
CA VAL A 25 -20.94 -1.86 0.38
C VAL A 25 -19.63 -1.92 1.12
N GLY A 26 -18.88 -3.01 1.01
CA GLY A 26 -17.57 -3.11 1.64
C GLY A 26 -16.57 -2.04 1.15
N GLU A 27 -15.79 -1.45 2.07
CA GLU A 27 -14.81 -0.42 1.73
C GLU A 27 -13.80 -0.90 0.67
N ASN A 28 -13.40 -2.17 0.72
CA ASN A 28 -12.53 -2.78 -0.28
C ASN A 28 -13.18 -2.80 -1.67
N ALA A 29 -14.50 -2.99 -1.77
CA ALA A 29 -15.23 -2.94 -3.03
C ALA A 29 -15.25 -1.51 -3.60
N VAL A 30 -15.45 -0.50 -2.74
CA VAL A 30 -15.34 0.93 -3.12
C VAL A 30 -13.94 1.22 -3.66
N ARG A 31 -12.90 0.87 -2.89
CA ARG A 31 -11.48 1.06 -3.25
C ARG A 31 -11.13 0.39 -4.58
N TYR A 32 -11.57 -0.86 -4.77
CA TYR A 32 -11.34 -1.62 -5.99
C TYR A 32 -12.03 -0.96 -7.20
N ARG A 33 -13.26 -0.48 -7.03
CA ARG A 33 -13.99 0.20 -8.10
C ARG A 33 -13.36 1.55 -8.46
N CYS A 34 -12.91 2.33 -7.47
CA CYS A 34 -12.15 3.57 -7.72
C CYS A 34 -10.88 3.30 -8.54
N ARG A 35 -10.13 2.25 -8.20
CA ARG A 35 -8.96 1.82 -8.98
C ARG A 35 -9.32 1.48 -10.43
N ARG A 36 -10.37 0.68 -10.65
CA ARG A 36 -10.81 0.30 -12.02
C ARG A 36 -11.28 1.48 -12.85
N LEU A 37 -11.83 2.51 -12.21
CA LEU A 37 -12.36 3.70 -12.86
C LEU A 37 -11.31 4.83 -13.01
N GLY A 38 -10.06 4.60 -12.59
CA GLY A 38 -9.00 5.62 -12.61
C GLY A 38 -9.25 6.80 -11.65
N LEU A 39 -10.12 6.62 -10.65
CA LEU A 39 -10.51 7.67 -9.69
C LEU A 39 -9.57 7.75 -8.48
N ARG A 40 -8.48 6.99 -8.51
CA ARG A 40 -7.46 6.94 -7.48
C ARG A 40 -6.12 6.97 -8.19
N GLU A 41 -5.22 7.81 -7.68
CA GLU A 41 -3.82 7.77 -8.09
C GLU A 41 -3.23 6.40 -7.71
N LEU A 42 -2.79 5.67 -8.73
CA LEU A 42 -2.06 4.45 -8.55
C LEU A 42 -0.60 4.78 -8.34
N VAL A 43 -0.09 4.29 -7.23
CA VAL A 43 1.32 4.40 -6.88
C VAL A 43 2.05 3.28 -7.65
N ASN A 44 2.54 3.62 -8.85
CA ASN A 44 3.06 2.70 -9.87
C ASN A 44 4.60 2.68 -9.96
N GLY A 45 5.30 2.99 -8.87
CA GLY A 45 6.76 2.91 -8.83
C GLY A 45 7.27 1.49 -9.10
N LYS A 46 8.53 1.41 -9.52
CA LYS A 46 9.24 0.14 -9.69
C LYS A 46 9.64 -0.37 -8.31
N ALA A 47 9.53 -1.69 -8.11
CA ALA A 47 10.05 -2.31 -6.90
C ALA A 47 11.56 -2.03 -6.77
N PRO A 48 12.04 -1.58 -5.60
CA PRO A 48 13.46 -1.39 -5.36
C PRO A 48 14.22 -2.73 -5.41
N GLY A 49 15.51 -2.66 -5.72
CA GLY A 49 16.39 -3.83 -5.70
C GLY A 49 16.65 -4.35 -4.27
N GLU A 50 17.22 -5.56 -4.18
CA GLU A 50 17.44 -6.27 -2.91
C GLU A 50 18.19 -5.44 -1.87
N ALA A 51 19.32 -4.82 -2.24
CA ALA A 51 20.15 -4.06 -1.31
C ALA A 51 19.39 -2.87 -0.69
N ALA A 52 18.61 -2.15 -1.50
CA ALA A 52 17.77 -1.04 -1.03
C ALA A 52 16.65 -1.54 -0.09
N LEU A 53 16.07 -2.71 -0.37
CA LEU A 53 15.06 -3.33 0.50
C LEU A 53 15.65 -3.77 1.84
N ARG A 54 16.82 -4.41 1.85
CA ARG A 54 17.49 -4.81 3.09
C ARG A 54 17.79 -3.61 3.98
N MET A 55 18.35 -2.55 3.40
CA MET A 55 18.62 -1.30 4.11
C MET A 55 17.34 -0.66 4.64
N ALA A 56 16.27 -0.59 3.84
CA ALA A 56 15.02 0.00 4.31
C ALA A 56 14.35 -0.83 5.41
N LEU A 57 14.39 -2.16 5.31
CA LEU A 57 13.73 -3.05 6.26
C LEU A 57 14.49 -3.24 7.57
N SER A 58 15.81 -2.98 7.61
CA SER A 58 16.57 -2.97 8.86
C SER A 58 16.14 -1.86 9.83
N HIS A 59 15.46 -0.83 9.35
CA HIS A 59 14.82 0.19 10.20
C HIS A 59 13.47 -0.33 10.72
N SER A 60 13.49 -1.26 11.69
CA SER A 60 12.30 -1.94 12.22
C SER A 60 11.23 -0.99 12.78
N ASP A 61 11.66 0.18 13.23
CA ASP A 61 10.84 1.30 13.73
C ASP A 61 9.96 1.95 12.64
N ILE A 62 10.30 1.79 11.35
CA ILE A 62 9.52 2.33 10.25
C ILE A 62 8.47 1.31 9.79
N PRO A 63 7.17 1.66 9.76
CA PRO A 63 6.13 0.78 9.25
C PRO A 63 6.28 0.50 7.75
N LEU A 64 5.98 -0.74 7.32
CA LEU A 64 6.05 -1.17 5.92
C LEU A 64 5.29 -0.24 4.96
N LYS A 65 4.16 0.31 5.40
CA LYS A 65 3.35 1.23 4.59
C LYS A 65 4.08 2.55 4.30
N GLN A 66 4.88 3.05 5.26
CA GLN A 66 5.70 4.24 5.06
C GLN A 66 6.87 3.94 4.15
N ILE A 67 7.53 2.78 4.32
CA ILE A 67 8.59 2.31 3.42
C ILE A 67 8.08 2.22 1.97
N ALA A 68 6.93 1.58 1.76
CA ALA A 68 6.33 1.46 0.43
C ALA A 68 6.03 2.84 -0.19
N ARG A 69 5.52 3.78 0.61
CA ARG A 69 5.28 5.17 0.17
C ARG A 69 6.57 5.88 -0.24
N ALA A 70 7.66 5.69 0.50
CA ALA A 70 8.97 6.29 0.18
C ALA A 70 9.51 5.78 -1.16
N PHE A 71 9.28 4.51 -1.49
CA PHE A 71 9.61 3.94 -2.81
C PHE A 71 8.58 4.23 -3.91
N GLY A 72 7.48 4.92 -3.58
CA GLY A 72 6.41 5.15 -4.53
C GLY A 72 5.78 3.86 -5.03
N ILE A 73 5.62 2.85 -4.17
CA ILE A 73 4.93 1.58 -4.48
C ILE A 73 3.79 1.27 -3.50
N GLU A 74 2.88 0.38 -3.88
CA GLU A 74 1.90 -0.17 -2.95
C GLU A 74 2.56 -1.13 -1.93
N ALA A 75 2.03 -1.18 -0.70
CA ALA A 75 2.54 -2.09 0.33
C ALA A 75 2.53 -3.56 -0.10
N GLY A 76 1.49 -3.99 -0.85
CA GLY A 76 1.45 -5.34 -1.41
C GLY A 76 2.50 -5.60 -2.50
N THR A 77 3.02 -4.56 -3.17
CA THR A 77 4.16 -4.66 -4.08
C THR A 77 5.47 -4.79 -3.29
N LEU A 78 5.62 -4.03 -2.20
CA LEU A 78 6.75 -4.17 -1.28
C LEU A 78 6.86 -5.60 -0.74
N THR A 79 5.77 -6.14 -0.17
CA THR A 79 5.74 -7.50 0.39
C THR A 79 6.10 -8.57 -0.65
N ARG A 80 5.61 -8.42 -1.88
CA ARG A 80 5.95 -9.35 -2.97
C ARG A 80 7.43 -9.30 -3.34
N ALA A 81 8.01 -8.10 -3.41
CA ALA A 81 9.44 -7.93 -3.68
C ALA A 81 10.31 -8.53 -2.56
N CYS A 82 9.93 -8.30 -1.30
CA CYS A 82 10.65 -8.87 -0.16
C CYS A 82 10.61 -10.40 -0.20
N ARG A 83 9.44 -10.98 -0.51
CA ARG A 83 9.29 -12.43 -0.68
C ARG A 83 10.15 -12.98 -1.82
N SER A 84 10.26 -12.29 -2.96
CA SER A 84 11.11 -12.75 -4.06
C SER A 84 12.61 -12.74 -3.73
N TYR A 85 13.02 -11.89 -2.80
CA TYR A 85 14.42 -11.79 -2.33
C TYR A 85 14.68 -12.55 -1.02
N GLY A 86 13.68 -13.23 -0.46
CA GLY A 86 13.81 -13.91 0.83
C GLY A 86 14.04 -12.97 2.02
N ILE A 87 13.60 -11.72 1.93
CA ILE A 87 13.76 -10.73 3.00
C ILE A 87 12.54 -10.80 3.94
N PRO A 88 12.74 -10.98 5.25
CA PRO A 88 11.63 -10.96 6.20
C PRO A 88 11.00 -9.58 6.30
N THR A 89 9.68 -9.56 6.53
CA THR A 89 8.89 -8.33 6.69
C THR A 89 8.19 -8.25 8.04
N ASP A 90 8.30 -9.30 8.85
CA ASP A 90 7.84 -9.32 10.23
C ASP A 90 8.84 -8.62 11.16
N GLU A 91 8.40 -8.28 12.36
CA GLU A 91 9.21 -7.55 13.34
C GLU A 91 10.49 -8.33 13.68
N ARG A 92 10.34 -9.59 14.09
CA ARG A 92 11.46 -10.46 14.49
C ARG A 92 12.50 -10.65 13.39
N GLY A 93 12.08 -10.88 12.14
CA GLY A 93 13.03 -11.05 11.05
C GLY A 93 13.68 -9.74 10.62
N ARG A 94 12.99 -8.60 10.79
CA ARG A 94 13.58 -7.27 10.55
C ARG A 94 14.61 -6.89 11.62
N GLU A 95 14.42 -7.29 12.86
CA GLU A 95 15.43 -7.12 13.92
C GLU A 95 16.72 -7.88 13.57
N GLN A 96 16.62 -9.12 13.09
CA GLN A 96 17.78 -9.90 12.67
C GLN A 96 18.56 -9.26 11.51
N LEU A 97 17.88 -8.57 10.60
CA LEU A 97 18.54 -7.80 9.53
C LEU A 97 19.35 -6.63 10.05
N ARG A 98 18.93 -6.03 11.18
CA ARG A 98 19.66 -4.95 11.84
C ARG A 98 20.93 -5.46 12.51
N ASP A 99 20.86 -6.62 13.16
CA ASP A 99 21.98 -7.21 13.91
C ASP A 99 23.06 -7.84 13.01
N ALA A 100 22.73 -8.19 11.77
CA ALA A 100 23.65 -8.77 10.79
C ALA A 100 24.59 -7.75 10.10
N ARG A 101 24.74 -6.54 10.66
CA ARG A 101 25.47 -5.41 10.08
C ARG A 101 26.70 -5.06 10.90
#